data_AF-A0A1G9XQN6-F1
#
_entry.id   AF-A0A1G9XQN6-F1
#
_cell.length_a   1.000
_cell.length_b   1.000
_cell.length_c   1.000
_cell.angle_alpha   90.00
_cell.angle_beta   90.00
_cell.angle_gamma   90.00
#
_symmetry.space_group_name_H-M   'P 1'
#
loop_
_entity.id
_entity.type
_entity.pdbx_description
1 polymer ?
#
loop_
_entity_poly.entity_id
_entity_poly.type
_entity_poly.pdbx_seq_one_letter_code
_entity_poly.pdbx_strand_id
1 'polypeptide(L)'
;MRRRTLLAATATALGTVTVAGCLGDDSNDGDGTTSPVPTTQSMSGRTDTVTTTGADSFPENCPDEPDIDGLPARPENPTESTVVDYVREFEAAYVVATDENYAAIDSITVTGTTAGDDGYEVEMAVEGVEATRTGTATQQPDDATSHRVTYRLRGQTLVRELRGYAAGRAISEDCWTVSTA
;
A
#
# COMPACT_ATOMS: atom_id res chain seq x y z
N MET A 1 -13.61 27.01 -54.47
CA MET A 1 -12.27 27.46 -54.91
C MET A 1 -11.31 27.41 -53.72
N ARG A 2 -10.07 27.02 -53.97
CA ARG A 2 -8.95 26.79 -53.03
C ARG A 2 -8.64 28.01 -52.15
N ARG A 3 -8.15 27.79 -50.92
CA ARG A 3 -6.73 28.03 -50.54
C ARG A 3 -6.39 27.55 -49.12
N ARG A 4 -5.23 26.91 -49.03
CA ARG A 4 -4.50 26.43 -47.85
C ARG A 4 -3.76 27.60 -47.19
N THR A 5 -3.50 27.53 -45.89
CA THR A 5 -2.30 28.13 -45.30
C THR A 5 -1.72 27.21 -44.23
N LEU A 6 -0.52 26.71 -44.51
CA LEU A 6 0.43 26.11 -43.57
C LEU A 6 1.20 27.27 -42.90
N LEU A 7 1.40 27.22 -41.59
CA LEU A 7 2.58 27.80 -40.97
C LEU A 7 3.27 26.73 -40.11
N ALA A 8 4.47 26.39 -40.54
CA ALA A 8 5.49 25.73 -39.74
C ALA A 8 6.28 26.81 -38.99
N ALA A 9 6.64 26.54 -37.74
CA ALA A 9 7.70 27.25 -37.05
C ALA A 9 8.58 26.22 -36.32
N THR A 10 9.74 25.96 -36.91
CA THR A 10 10.90 25.36 -36.27
C THR A 10 11.73 26.46 -35.60
N ALA A 11 12.17 26.26 -34.36
CA ALA A 11 13.40 26.87 -33.86
C ALA A 11 13.99 26.03 -32.72
N THR A 12 15.21 25.56 -33.00
CA THR A 12 16.23 24.92 -32.17
C THR A 12 16.70 25.76 -30.98
N ALA A 13 17.18 25.11 -29.90
CA ALA A 13 18.61 25.04 -29.52
C ALA A 13 18.88 24.94 -27.99
N LEU A 14 19.64 23.90 -27.65
CA LEU A 14 20.84 23.87 -26.79
C LEU A 14 20.80 24.48 -25.37
N GLY A 15 21.05 23.62 -24.38
CA GLY A 15 21.46 24.01 -23.03
C GLY A 15 22.13 22.84 -22.30
N THR A 16 23.39 22.57 -22.63
CA THR A 16 24.30 21.71 -21.87
C THR A 16 24.73 22.39 -20.58
N VAL A 17 24.61 21.72 -19.43
CA VAL A 17 25.35 22.11 -18.21
C VAL A 17 26.31 20.98 -17.85
N THR A 18 27.58 21.27 -18.08
CA THR A 18 28.76 20.57 -17.58
C THR A 18 28.91 20.75 -16.07
N VAL A 19 29.17 19.66 -15.35
CA VAL A 19 29.85 19.69 -14.04
C VAL A 19 31.13 18.87 -14.17
N ALA A 20 32.25 19.58 -14.32
CA ALA A 20 33.58 19.11 -13.91
C ALA A 20 33.70 19.42 -12.40
N GLY A 21 34.38 18.68 -11.53
CA GLY A 21 35.23 17.50 -11.63
C GLY A 21 35.95 17.39 -10.29
N CYS A 22 36.35 16.20 -9.87
CA CYS A 22 37.48 16.00 -8.96
C CYS A 22 37.99 14.57 -9.15
N LEU A 23 39.15 14.46 -9.79
CA LEU A 23 40.00 13.27 -9.78
C LEU A 23 40.60 13.10 -8.38
N GLY A 24 40.59 11.88 -7.88
CA GLY A 24 41.39 11.43 -6.75
C GLY A 24 41.73 9.95 -6.99
N ASP A 25 42.92 9.73 -7.53
CA ASP A 25 43.56 8.42 -7.71
C ASP A 25 44.37 8.17 -6.43
N ASP A 26 44.03 7.13 -5.67
CA ASP A 26 44.92 6.56 -4.66
C ASP A 26 44.78 5.04 -4.74
N SER A 27 45.89 4.42 -5.14
CA SER A 27 46.06 2.98 -5.28
C SER A 27 46.23 2.35 -3.88
N ASN A 28 45.48 1.29 -3.58
CA ASN A 28 45.93 0.32 -2.58
C ASN A 28 45.44 -1.09 -2.93
N ASP A 29 46.39 -1.97 -3.23
CA ASP A 29 46.21 -3.42 -3.28
C ASP A 29 45.84 -3.94 -1.88
N GLY A 30 44.77 -4.74 -1.80
CA GLY A 30 44.32 -5.38 -0.55
C GLY A 30 43.25 -6.42 -0.82
N ASP A 31 43.67 -7.69 -0.84
CA ASP A 31 42.83 -8.88 -0.76
C ASP A 31 41.93 -8.80 0.50
N GLY A 32 40.63 -9.02 0.33
CA GLY A 32 39.67 -8.87 1.43
C GLY A 32 38.23 -9.14 1.01
N THR A 33 37.76 -10.33 1.34
CA THR A 33 36.34 -10.67 1.44
C THR A 33 35.58 -9.58 2.22
N THR A 34 34.65 -8.87 1.59
CA THR A 34 33.81 -7.87 2.27
C THR A 34 32.43 -8.45 2.57
N SER A 35 32.34 -9.14 3.71
CA SER A 35 31.09 -9.17 4.49
C SER A 35 30.67 -7.73 4.81
N PRO A 36 29.37 -7.37 4.81
CA PRO A 36 28.95 -6.04 5.21
C PRO A 36 29.27 -5.83 6.69
N VAL A 37 30.10 -4.82 6.99
CA VAL A 37 30.40 -4.38 8.35
C VAL A 37 29.27 -3.47 8.83
N PRO A 38 28.61 -3.76 9.96
CA PRO A 38 27.65 -2.82 10.53
C PRO A 38 28.40 -1.58 11.04
N THR A 39 28.05 -0.41 10.53
CA THR A 39 28.58 0.86 11.02
C THR A 39 27.87 1.22 12.33
N THR A 40 28.48 0.93 13.47
CA THR A 40 28.02 1.44 14.76
C THR A 40 28.40 2.91 14.90
N GLN A 41 27.49 3.81 14.55
CA GLN A 41 27.53 5.18 15.07
C GLN A 41 26.86 5.19 16.45
N SER A 42 27.68 5.34 17.48
CA SER A 42 27.23 5.48 18.86
C SER A 42 26.76 6.91 19.09
N MET A 43 25.45 7.12 19.03
CA MET A 43 24.78 8.26 19.67
C MET A 43 23.80 7.70 20.70
N SER A 44 24.07 8.01 21.97
CA SER A 44 23.17 7.71 23.08
C SER A 44 21.79 8.33 22.82
N GLY A 45 20.78 7.49 22.77
CA GLY A 45 19.38 7.91 22.79
C GLY A 45 18.53 7.14 21.80
N ARG A 46 18.00 6.00 22.27
CA ARG A 46 16.93 5.22 21.64
C ARG A 46 17.28 4.69 20.24
N THR A 47 17.83 3.47 20.22
CA THR A 47 17.68 2.60 19.06
C THR A 47 16.20 2.23 18.99
N ASP A 48 15.39 3.04 18.31
CA ASP A 48 14.17 2.52 17.72
C ASP A 48 14.66 1.61 16.60
N THR A 49 14.82 0.32 16.93
CA THR A 49 14.89 -0.71 15.92
C THR A 49 13.59 -0.57 15.15
N VAL A 50 13.63 0.08 13.99
CA VAL A 50 12.58 -0.08 12.99
C VAL A 50 12.69 -1.53 12.57
N THR A 51 12.02 -2.39 13.33
CA THR A 51 11.66 -3.72 12.88
C THR A 51 10.79 -3.47 11.66
N THR A 52 11.43 -3.44 10.49
CA THR A 52 10.69 -3.78 9.27
C THR A 52 10.31 -5.23 9.51
N THR A 53 9.15 -5.45 10.11
CA THR A 53 8.53 -6.77 10.14
C THR A 53 8.47 -7.17 8.68
N GLY A 54 9.34 -8.11 8.29
CA GLY A 54 9.39 -8.56 6.91
C GLY A 54 7.98 -8.92 6.48
N ALA A 55 7.59 -8.53 5.27
CA ALA A 55 6.28 -8.81 4.68
C ALA A 55 5.88 -10.30 4.77
N ASP A 56 6.82 -11.20 5.05
CA ASP A 56 6.66 -12.65 5.17
C ASP A 56 6.21 -13.18 6.54
N SER A 57 6.18 -12.36 7.60
CA SER A 57 5.83 -12.83 8.94
C SER A 57 4.36 -12.56 9.26
N PHE A 58 3.52 -13.59 9.15
CA PHE A 58 2.14 -13.53 9.63
C PHE A 58 2.13 -13.57 11.17
N PRO A 59 1.26 -12.80 11.83
CA PRO A 59 1.06 -12.92 13.27
C PRO A 59 0.60 -14.34 13.63
N GLU A 60 1.24 -14.95 14.63
CA GLU A 60 0.92 -16.32 15.04
C GLU A 60 -0.44 -16.44 15.76
N ASN A 61 -0.91 -15.35 16.38
CA ASN A 61 -2.15 -15.31 17.14
C ASN A 61 -2.98 -14.11 16.71
N CYS A 62 -4.01 -14.36 15.90
CA CYS A 62 -5.01 -13.36 15.54
C CYS A 62 -6.32 -13.63 16.29
N PRO A 63 -7.06 -12.58 16.70
CA PRO A 63 -8.43 -12.74 17.18
C PRO A 63 -9.35 -13.30 16.09
N ASP A 64 -10.52 -13.79 16.47
CA ASP A 64 -11.56 -14.14 15.50
C ASP A 64 -12.01 -12.92 14.68
N GLU A 65 -12.52 -13.18 13.48
CA GLU A 65 -13.12 -12.16 12.60
C GLU A 65 -14.18 -11.33 13.35
N PRO A 66 -14.22 -10.00 13.13
CA PRO A 66 -15.20 -9.14 13.80
C PRO A 66 -16.62 -9.54 13.39
N ASP A 67 -17.53 -9.53 14.38
CA ASP A 67 -18.95 -9.81 14.18
C ASP A 67 -19.63 -8.61 13.49
N ILE A 68 -19.46 -8.54 12.17
CA ILE A 68 -20.01 -7.51 11.28
C ILE A 68 -20.96 -8.18 10.29
N ASP A 69 -22.19 -7.67 10.25
CA ASP A 69 -23.18 -8.12 9.26
C ASP A 69 -22.68 -7.86 7.83
N GLY A 70 -22.70 -8.91 7.00
CA GLY A 70 -22.38 -8.80 5.58
C GLY A 70 -20.92 -9.05 5.20
N LEU A 71 -20.06 -9.48 6.13
CA LEU A 71 -18.75 -10.00 5.76
C LEU A 71 -18.90 -11.28 4.91
N PRO A 72 -18.12 -11.41 3.82
CA PRO A 72 -18.14 -12.61 2.99
C PRO A 72 -17.47 -13.78 3.73
N ALA A 73 -17.89 -15.00 3.44
CA ALA A 73 -17.18 -16.17 3.95
C ALA A 73 -15.86 -16.39 3.19
N ARG A 74 -14.83 -16.89 3.88
CA ARG A 74 -13.55 -17.23 3.24
C ARG A 74 -13.77 -18.29 2.15
N PRO A 75 -13.13 -18.17 0.98
CA PRO A 75 -13.17 -19.22 -0.04
C PRO A 75 -12.53 -20.52 0.49
N GLU A 76 -13.21 -21.65 0.28
CA GLU A 76 -12.69 -22.98 0.63
C GLU A 76 -11.46 -23.35 -0.21
N ASN A 77 -11.46 -22.94 -1.48
CA ASN A 77 -10.40 -23.21 -2.45
C ASN A 77 -9.82 -21.88 -2.95
N PRO A 78 -8.88 -21.28 -2.21
CA PRO A 78 -8.33 -19.98 -2.55
C PRO A 78 -7.53 -20.04 -3.85
N THR A 79 -8.04 -19.33 -4.85
CA THR A 79 -7.37 -18.92 -6.09
C THR A 79 -7.21 -17.41 -6.11
N GLU A 80 -6.32 -16.89 -6.96
CA GLU A 80 -6.10 -15.45 -7.09
C GLU A 80 -7.41 -14.67 -7.24
N SER A 81 -8.27 -15.08 -8.19
CA SER A 81 -9.54 -14.39 -8.43
C SER A 81 -10.49 -14.48 -7.24
N THR A 82 -10.63 -15.65 -6.63
CA THR A 82 -11.54 -15.82 -5.47
C THR A 82 -11.05 -15.05 -4.25
N VAL A 83 -9.74 -14.90 -4.07
CA VAL A 83 -9.19 -14.11 -2.96
C VAL A 83 -9.37 -12.63 -3.23
N VAL A 84 -9.16 -12.17 -4.46
CA VAL A 84 -9.43 -10.80 -4.86
C VAL A 84 -10.90 -10.44 -4.64
N ASP A 85 -11.83 -11.30 -5.06
CA ASP A 85 -13.27 -11.07 -4.87
C ASP A 85 -13.62 -11.05 -3.36
N TYR A 86 -13.09 -12.01 -2.60
CA TYR A 86 -13.25 -12.08 -1.15
C TYR A 86 -12.80 -10.79 -0.43
N VAL A 87 -11.56 -10.32 -0.67
CA VAL A 87 -11.04 -9.15 0.04
C VAL A 87 -11.71 -7.84 -0.39
N ARG A 88 -12.24 -7.77 -1.62
CA ARG A 88 -13.06 -6.63 -2.08
C ARG A 88 -14.38 -6.56 -1.33
N GLU A 89 -15.09 -7.69 -1.26
CA GLU A 89 -16.35 -7.77 -0.53
C GLU A 89 -16.14 -7.52 0.97
N PHE A 90 -15.06 -8.08 1.53
CA PHE A 90 -14.68 -7.88 2.92
C PHE A 90 -14.39 -6.40 3.21
N GLU A 91 -13.56 -5.73 2.41
CA GLU A 91 -13.22 -4.32 2.61
C GLU A 91 -14.46 -3.42 2.51
N ALA A 92 -15.34 -3.69 1.54
CA ALA A 92 -16.56 -2.91 1.35
C ALA A 92 -17.50 -2.97 2.56
N ALA A 93 -17.66 -4.14 3.17
CA ALA A 93 -18.46 -4.32 4.37
C ALA A 93 -17.74 -3.76 5.62
N TYR A 94 -16.46 -4.08 5.78
CA TYR A 94 -15.67 -3.72 6.95
C TYR A 94 -15.55 -2.20 7.15
N VAL A 95 -15.20 -1.45 6.10
CA VAL A 95 -14.98 0.00 6.22
C VAL A 95 -16.27 0.74 6.55
N VAL A 96 -17.38 0.40 5.88
CA VAL A 96 -18.68 1.02 6.14
C VAL A 96 -19.18 0.71 7.56
N ALA A 97 -18.88 -0.48 8.08
CA ALA A 97 -19.28 -0.89 9.43
C ALA A 97 -18.41 -0.26 10.54
N THR A 98 -17.15 0.08 10.25
CA THR A 98 -16.17 0.51 11.28
C THR A 98 -15.80 1.99 11.23
N ASP A 99 -16.05 2.68 10.12
CA ASP A 99 -15.71 4.10 9.96
C ASP A 99 -16.95 4.94 9.59
N GLU A 100 -17.37 5.80 10.52
CA GLU A 100 -18.53 6.70 10.37
C GLU A 100 -18.40 7.75 9.25
N ASN A 101 -17.19 7.91 8.69
CA ASN A 101 -16.96 8.80 7.57
C ASN A 101 -17.49 8.21 6.25
N TYR A 102 -17.66 6.90 6.16
CA TYR A 102 -18.11 6.20 4.96
C TYR A 102 -19.62 5.95 5.01
N ALA A 103 -20.35 6.46 4.02
CA ALA A 103 -21.71 5.98 3.74
C ALA A 103 -21.71 4.73 2.84
N ALA A 104 -20.74 4.64 1.95
CA ALA A 104 -20.56 3.53 1.02
C ALA A 104 -19.13 3.54 0.47
N ILE A 105 -18.75 2.46 -0.21
CA ILE A 105 -17.59 2.45 -1.11
C ILE A 105 -18.07 2.81 -2.53
N ASP A 106 -17.45 3.80 -3.15
CA ASP A 106 -17.68 4.17 -4.55
C ASP A 106 -16.94 3.22 -5.49
N SER A 107 -15.65 2.98 -5.19
CA SER A 107 -14.84 2.08 -6.00
C SER A 107 -13.71 1.40 -5.22
N ILE A 108 -13.37 0.19 -5.66
CA ILE A 108 -12.17 -0.55 -5.24
C ILE A 108 -11.39 -0.93 -6.48
N THR A 109 -10.16 -0.43 -6.58
CA THR A 109 -9.23 -0.75 -7.65
C THR A 109 -8.13 -1.65 -7.10
N VAL A 110 -8.00 -2.86 -7.64
CA VAL A 110 -6.85 -3.74 -7.32
C VAL A 110 -5.64 -3.23 -8.08
N THR A 111 -4.59 -2.89 -7.35
CA THR A 111 -3.36 -2.32 -7.90
C THR A 111 -2.24 -3.34 -8.04
N GLY A 112 -2.32 -4.45 -7.29
CA GLY A 112 -1.32 -5.52 -7.30
C GLY A 112 -1.88 -6.80 -6.72
N THR A 113 -1.38 -7.93 -7.21
CA THR A 113 -1.65 -9.25 -6.62
C THR A 113 -0.40 -10.11 -6.75
N THR A 114 0.00 -10.70 -5.63
CA THR A 114 1.20 -11.54 -5.53
C THR A 114 0.81 -12.86 -4.89
N ALA A 115 1.06 -13.97 -5.59
CA ALA A 115 0.96 -15.30 -5.00
C ALA A 115 2.24 -15.62 -4.23
N GLY A 116 2.10 -16.01 -2.97
CA GLY A 116 3.18 -16.58 -2.16
C GLY A 116 3.08 -18.11 -2.11
N ASP A 117 4.04 -18.75 -1.43
CA ASP A 117 4.11 -20.22 -1.36
C ASP A 117 2.88 -20.87 -0.69
N ASP A 118 2.13 -20.12 0.12
CA ASP A 118 1.03 -20.61 0.96
C ASP A 118 -0.13 -19.61 1.09
N GLY A 119 -0.19 -18.59 0.23
CA GLY A 119 -1.20 -17.55 0.31
C GLY A 119 -1.17 -16.52 -0.80
N TYR A 120 -1.95 -15.46 -0.64
CA TYR A 120 -2.07 -14.36 -1.57
C TYR A 120 -1.93 -13.02 -0.85
N GLU A 121 -1.23 -12.10 -1.49
CA GLU A 121 -1.21 -10.69 -1.15
C GLU A 121 -1.97 -9.91 -2.22
N VAL A 122 -2.88 -9.02 -1.81
CA VAL A 122 -3.69 -8.18 -2.69
C VAL A 122 -3.57 -6.73 -2.24
N GLU A 123 -3.09 -5.87 -3.14
CA GLU A 123 -3.00 -4.43 -2.91
C GLU A 123 -4.16 -3.73 -3.60
N MET A 124 -4.84 -2.82 -2.88
CA MET A 124 -6.00 -2.10 -3.37
C MET A 124 -5.93 -0.61 -3.06
N ALA A 125 -6.50 0.19 -3.96
CA ALA A 125 -6.89 1.58 -3.71
C ALA A 125 -8.42 1.63 -3.58
N VAL A 126 -8.89 2.30 -2.53
CA VAL A 126 -10.31 2.36 -2.16
C VAL A 126 -10.73 3.82 -2.15
N GLU A 127 -11.86 4.11 -2.80
CA GLU A 127 -12.48 5.42 -2.84
C GLU A 127 -13.89 5.28 -2.27
N GLY A 128 -14.17 6.01 -1.18
CA GLY A 128 -15.45 6.00 -0.50
C GLY A 128 -16.37 7.14 -0.90
N VAL A 129 -17.62 7.05 -0.43
CA VAL A 129 -18.58 8.16 -0.44
C VAL A 129 -18.72 8.66 0.99
N GLU A 130 -18.47 9.96 1.19
CA GLU A 130 -18.65 10.58 2.50
C GLU A 130 -20.10 10.46 2.99
N ALA A 131 -20.25 10.17 4.28
CA ALA A 131 -21.54 10.27 4.94
C ALA A 131 -22.08 11.70 4.89
N THR A 132 -23.36 11.84 4.51
CA THR A 132 -24.02 13.15 4.56
C THR A 132 -24.15 13.60 6.02
N ARG A 133 -23.33 14.56 6.43
CA ARG A 133 -23.39 15.13 7.78
C ARG A 133 -24.40 16.27 7.84
N THR A 134 -25.42 16.15 8.69
CA THR A 134 -26.35 17.24 8.99
C THR A 134 -25.82 18.07 10.17
N GLY A 135 -25.36 19.30 9.93
CA GLY A 135 -24.91 20.24 10.98
C GLY A 135 -23.76 21.15 10.53
N THR A 136 -23.22 21.98 11.44
CA THR A 136 -21.96 22.73 11.23
C THR A 136 -20.76 21.79 11.35
N ALA A 137 -20.71 20.77 10.50
CA ALA A 137 -19.58 19.85 10.46
C ALA A 137 -18.34 20.58 9.91
N THR A 138 -17.19 20.35 10.55
CA THR A 138 -15.90 20.75 10.00
C THR A 138 -15.74 20.11 8.62
N GLN A 139 -15.38 20.90 7.61
CA GLN A 139 -15.10 20.39 6.28
C GLN A 139 -13.98 19.35 6.37
N GLN A 140 -14.24 18.15 5.85
CA GLN A 140 -13.22 17.11 5.74
C GLN A 140 -12.26 17.44 4.60
N PRO A 141 -10.99 16.98 4.68
CA PRO A 141 -10.10 17.05 3.54
C PRO A 141 -10.64 16.20 2.38
N ASP A 142 -10.36 16.62 1.14
CA ASP A 142 -10.92 16.00 -0.08
C ASP A 142 -10.57 14.51 -0.25
N ASP A 143 -9.59 13.99 0.49
CA ASP A 143 -9.13 12.60 0.49
C ASP A 143 -9.52 11.82 1.76
N ALA A 144 -10.47 12.33 2.56
CA ALA A 144 -10.86 11.71 3.83
C ALA A 144 -11.40 10.27 3.70
N THR A 145 -11.95 9.93 2.53
CA THR A 145 -12.50 8.60 2.23
C THR A 145 -11.68 7.83 1.18
N SER A 146 -10.46 8.29 0.89
CA SER A 146 -9.55 7.69 -0.08
C SER A 146 -8.37 7.04 0.63
N HIS A 147 -8.14 5.75 0.42
CA HIS A 147 -7.03 5.04 1.08
C HIS A 147 -6.44 3.91 0.25
N ARG A 148 -5.30 3.40 0.73
CA ARG A 148 -4.64 2.20 0.20
C ARG A 148 -4.70 1.11 1.25
N VAL A 149 -4.94 -0.12 0.84
CA VAL A 149 -5.00 -1.26 1.73
C VAL A 149 -4.28 -2.45 1.09
N THR A 150 -3.52 -3.19 1.89
CA THR A 150 -2.92 -4.46 1.50
C THR A 150 -3.52 -5.57 2.34
N TYR A 151 -4.09 -6.58 1.67
CA TYR A 151 -4.58 -7.79 2.30
C TYR A 151 -3.61 -8.94 2.08
N ARG A 152 -3.36 -9.73 3.12
CA ARG A 152 -2.58 -10.96 3.05
C ARG A 152 -3.43 -12.09 3.61
N LEU A 153 -3.75 -13.09 2.79
CA LEU A 153 -4.52 -14.27 3.19
C LEU A 153 -3.65 -15.53 3.08
N ARG A 154 -3.45 -16.21 4.21
CA ARG A 154 -2.68 -17.47 4.31
C ARG A 154 -3.42 -18.43 5.23
N GLY A 155 -3.86 -19.57 4.71
CA GLY A 155 -4.66 -20.53 5.46
C GLY A 155 -5.94 -19.90 6.03
N GLN A 156 -6.00 -19.76 7.36
CA GLN A 156 -7.12 -19.11 8.06
C GLN A 156 -6.80 -17.69 8.52
N THR A 157 -5.59 -17.19 8.29
CA THR A 157 -5.16 -15.88 8.77
C THR A 157 -5.35 -14.83 7.67
N LEU A 158 -6.13 -13.79 7.98
CA LEU A 158 -6.29 -12.59 7.17
C LEU A 158 -5.61 -11.42 7.87
N VAL A 159 -4.68 -10.76 7.19
CA VAL A 159 -4.05 -9.52 7.67
C VAL A 159 -4.45 -8.38 6.74
N ARG A 160 -4.87 -7.26 7.33
CA ARG A 160 -5.24 -6.02 6.64
C ARG A 160 -4.31 -4.91 7.08
N GLU A 161 -3.52 -4.38 6.16
CA GLU A 161 -2.64 -3.24 6.40
C GLU A 161 -3.21 -1.98 5.72
N LEU A 162 -3.65 -1.02 6.52
CA LEU A 162 -4.15 0.27 6.04
C LEU A 162 -2.99 1.25 5.86
N ARG A 163 -2.90 1.85 4.67
CA ARG A 163 -1.85 2.82 4.31
C ARG A 163 -2.44 4.16 3.91
N GLY A 164 -1.75 5.23 4.30
CA GLY A 164 -2.13 6.59 3.92
C GLY A 164 -1.88 6.87 2.44
N TYR A 165 -2.79 7.60 1.81
CA TYR A 165 -2.78 7.81 0.36
C TYR A 165 -1.55 8.57 -0.16
N ALA A 166 -1.19 9.70 0.46
CA ALA A 166 -0.18 10.62 -0.03
C ALA A 166 1.29 10.19 0.20
N ALA A 167 1.54 9.17 1.02
CA ALA A 167 2.91 8.75 1.37
C ALA A 167 3.11 7.24 1.45
N GLY A 168 2.05 6.43 1.28
CA GLY A 168 2.11 4.98 1.40
C GLY A 168 2.52 4.47 2.79
N ARG A 169 2.55 5.34 3.81
CA ARG A 169 2.90 4.97 5.18
C ARG A 169 1.81 4.09 5.78
N ALA A 170 2.20 3.01 6.47
CA ALA A 170 1.27 2.24 7.28
C ALA A 170 0.64 3.12 8.36
N ILE A 171 -0.68 3.00 8.51
CA ILE A 171 -1.51 3.71 9.49
C ILE A 171 -1.94 2.73 10.58
N SER A 172 -2.47 1.57 10.16
CA SER A 172 -2.88 0.49 11.05
C SER A 172 -2.63 -0.86 10.39
N GLU A 173 -2.49 -1.89 11.21
CA GLU A 173 -2.48 -3.29 10.79
C GLU A 173 -3.44 -4.05 11.68
N ASP A 174 -4.42 -4.70 11.06
CA ASP A 174 -5.41 -5.55 11.71
C ASP A 174 -5.20 -6.99 11.26
N CYS A 175 -5.47 -7.97 12.13
CA CYS A 175 -5.39 -9.37 11.75
C CYS A 175 -6.50 -10.21 12.38
N TRP A 176 -6.96 -11.22 11.65
CA TRP A 176 -8.06 -12.08 12.06
C TRP A 176 -7.86 -13.55 11.66
N THR A 177 -8.41 -14.44 12.47
CA THR A 177 -8.73 -15.81 12.05
C THR A 177 -10.11 -15.82 11.41
N VAL A 178 -10.16 -16.17 10.12
CA VAL A 178 -11.36 -16.15 9.29
C VAL A 178 -11.85 -17.57 9.02
N SER A 179 -13.16 -17.78 9.06
CA SER A 179 -13.76 -19.10 8.87
C SER A 179 -14.24 -19.33 7.43
N THR A 180 -14.27 -20.59 6.99
CA THR A 180 -15.00 -20.98 5.78
C THR A 180 -16.48 -21.16 6.09
N ALA A 181 -17.33 -20.93 5.09
CA ALA A 181 -18.73 -21.31 5.12
C ALA A 181 -18.93 -22.83 5.29
#